data_AF-A0A3L7UQP9-F1
#
_entry.id   AF-A0A3L7UQP9-F1
#
_cell.length_a   1.000
_cell.length_b   1.000
_cell.length_c   1.000
_cell.angle_alpha   90.00
_cell.angle_beta   90.00
_cell.angle_gamma   90.00
#
_symmetry.space_group_name_H-M   'P 1'
#
loop_
_entity.id
_entity.type
_entity.pdbx_description
1 polymer ?
#
loop_
_entity_poly.entity_id
_entity_poly.type
_entity_poly.pdbx_seq_one_letter_code
_entity_poly.pdbx_strand_id
1 'polypeptide(L)'
;MMKCFEQKKSTFNRRGSLLTEGIIACIILGVAIGMLVPGLAAINRQRQAMRFDTLAMIELNNIEASIRKHKTLSTDIKVSEWFSDRYSEARLAVEPLPEPEDATKDILDGLRLTIRRPQAEFMPDQKVSVVVWREEGEPTP
;
A
#
# COMPACT_ATOMS: atom_id res chain seq x y z
N MET A 1 4.78 5.31 -68.48
CA MET A 1 4.40 6.66 -68.00
C MET A 1 4.59 6.68 -66.48
N MET A 2 5.83 6.91 -66.03
CA MET A 2 6.24 6.87 -64.61
C MET A 2 6.01 8.26 -63.99
N LYS A 3 5.12 8.37 -63.00
CA LYS A 3 5.01 9.58 -62.17
C LYS A 3 6.04 9.46 -61.05
N CYS A 4 7.07 10.31 -61.10
CA CYS A 4 7.99 10.54 -60.00
C CYS A 4 7.21 11.04 -58.78
N PHE A 5 7.36 10.35 -57.65
CA PHE A 5 6.96 10.87 -56.35
C PHE A 5 7.98 11.93 -55.93
N GLU A 6 7.59 13.19 -56.10
CA GLU A 6 8.37 14.33 -55.64
C GLU A 6 8.25 14.43 -54.12
N GLN A 7 9.27 13.93 -53.42
CA GLN A 7 9.35 13.96 -51.97
C GLN A 7 9.60 15.42 -51.54
N LYS A 8 8.54 16.13 -51.17
CA LYS A 8 8.58 17.50 -50.69
C LYS A 8 9.32 17.53 -49.33
N LYS A 9 10.64 17.70 -49.35
CA LYS A 9 11.42 18.01 -48.15
C LYS A 9 10.97 19.37 -47.63
N SER A 10 10.22 19.37 -46.54
CA SER A 10 9.95 20.56 -45.73
C SER A 10 11.28 21.06 -45.18
N THR A 11 11.89 22.03 -45.87
CA THR A 11 13.00 22.81 -45.33
C THR A 11 12.42 23.81 -44.33
N PHE A 12 12.36 23.40 -43.07
CA PHE A 12 12.05 24.29 -41.96
C PHE A 12 13.18 25.34 -41.90
N ASN A 13 12.93 26.55 -42.42
CA ASN A 13 13.84 27.68 -42.33
C ASN A 13 14.01 28.05 -40.84
N ARG A 14 15.08 27.57 -40.20
CA ARG A 14 15.48 27.96 -38.85
C ARG A 14 15.99 29.40 -38.89
N ARG A 15 15.11 30.35 -38.59
CA ARG A 15 15.43 31.77 -38.32
C ARG A 15 15.14 32.13 -36.85
N GLY A 16 15.43 31.21 -35.93
CA GLY A 16 15.28 31.41 -34.50
C GLY A 16 16.63 31.69 -33.83
N SER A 17 16.66 32.62 -32.88
CA SER A 17 17.85 32.85 -32.04
C SER A 17 18.02 31.66 -31.07
N LEU A 18 19.21 31.07 -31.00
CA LEU A 18 19.50 29.93 -30.11
C LEU A 18 19.15 30.22 -28.64
N LEU A 19 19.29 31.48 -28.21
CA LEU A 19 18.89 31.93 -26.87
C LEU A 19 17.38 31.83 -26.66
N THR A 20 16.59 32.21 -27.66
CA THR A 20 15.12 32.10 -27.57
C THR A 20 14.65 30.66 -27.57
N GLU A 21 15.27 29.79 -28.38
CA GLU A 21 14.99 28.35 -28.35
C GLU A 21 15.33 27.74 -26.98
N GLY A 22 16.45 28.15 -26.37
CA GLY A 22 16.84 27.71 -25.03
C GLY A 22 15.86 28.14 -23.93
N ILE A 23 15.42 29.40 -23.95
CA ILE A 23 14.43 29.91 -22.98
C ILE A 23 13.11 29.13 -23.10
N ILE A 24 12.63 28.93 -24.32
CA ILE A 24 11.40 28.16 -24.57
C ILE A 24 11.56 26.72 -24.08
N ALA A 25 12.70 26.07 -24.35
CA ALA A 25 12.98 24.72 -23.87
C ALA A 25 12.99 24.64 -22.33
N CYS A 26 13.59 25.61 -21.65
CA CYS A 26 13.59 25.68 -20.18
C CYS A 26 12.18 25.86 -19.61
N ILE A 27 11.34 26.70 -20.23
CA ILE A 27 9.94 26.89 -19.80
C ILE A 27 9.16 25.59 -19.97
N ILE A 28 9.25 24.95 -21.14
CA ILE A 28 8.58 23.67 -21.40
C ILE A 28 9.04 22.61 -20.41
N LEU A 29 10.35 22.52 -20.15
CA LEU A 29 10.91 21.58 -19.18
C LEU A 29 10.41 21.88 -17.76
N GLY A 30 10.38 23.14 -17.35
CA GLY A 30 9.86 23.55 -16.04
C GLY A 30 8.39 23.16 -15.84
N VAL A 31 7.55 23.40 -16.86
CA VAL A 31 6.14 23.00 -16.84
C VAL A 31 6.02 21.47 -16.82
N ALA A 32 6.80 20.76 -17.62
CA ALA A 32 6.79 19.30 -17.65
C ALA A 32 7.19 18.69 -16.30
N ILE A 33 8.26 19.19 -15.67
CA ILE A 33 8.70 18.74 -14.34
C ILE A 33 7.60 19.05 -13.29
N GLY A 34 7.04 20.25 -13.32
CA GLY A 34 5.98 20.67 -12.40
C GLY A 34 4.73 19.78 -12.47
N MET A 35 4.42 19.20 -13.62
CA MET A 35 3.30 18.27 -13.80
C MET A 35 3.66 16.80 -13.53
N LEU A 36 4.85 16.36 -13.97
CA LEU A 36 5.25 14.95 -13.90
C LEU A 36 5.69 14.52 -12.51
N VAL A 37 6.41 15.38 -11.78
CA VAL A 37 6.95 15.04 -10.45
C VAL A 37 5.84 14.71 -9.44
N PRO A 38 4.76 15.51 -9.30
CA PRO A 38 3.65 15.17 -8.42
C PRO A 38 2.97 13.85 -8.81
N GLY A 39 2.81 13.60 -10.11
CA GLY A 39 2.19 12.37 -10.62
C GLY A 39 3.02 11.12 -10.28
N LEU A 40 4.33 11.17 -10.51
CA LEU A 40 5.23 10.07 -10.15
C LEU A 40 5.31 9.85 -8.64
N ALA A 41 5.31 10.93 -7.85
CA ALA A 41 5.28 10.84 -6.40
C ALA A 41 3.98 10.18 -5.90
N ALA A 42 2.82 10.53 -6.47
CA ALA A 42 1.54 9.92 -6.12
C ALA A 42 1.51 8.41 -6.44
N ILE A 43 2.00 8.00 -7.61
CA ILE A 43 2.06 6.58 -8.00
C ILE A 43 2.97 5.79 -7.05
N ASN A 44 4.14 6.33 -6.72
CA ASN A 44 5.06 5.66 -5.80
C ASN A 44 4.46 5.51 -4.40
N ARG A 45 3.75 6.54 -3.90
CA ARG A 45 3.04 6.49 -2.62
C ARG A 45 1.94 5.42 -2.64
N GLN A 46 1.14 5.35 -3.71
CA GLN A 46 0.10 4.34 -3.85
C GLN A 46 0.69 2.92 -3.87
N ARG A 47 1.80 2.72 -4.58
CA ARG A 47 2.51 1.42 -4.60
C ARG A 47 3.06 1.05 -3.23
N GLN A 48 3.62 2.01 -2.48
CA GLN A 48 4.09 1.77 -1.12
C GLN A 48 2.93 1.42 -0.19
N ALA A 49 1.80 2.11 -0.31
CA ALA A 49 0.60 1.82 0.46
C ALA A 49 0.08 0.40 0.20
N MET A 50 -0.10 0.02 -1.07
CA MET A 50 -0.52 -1.33 -1.46
C MET A 50 0.44 -2.42 -0.98
N ARG A 51 1.76 -2.16 -1.04
CA ARG A 51 2.77 -3.10 -0.54
C ARG A 51 2.66 -3.30 0.97
N PHE A 52 2.45 -2.22 1.72
CA PHE A 52 2.20 -2.32 3.15
C PHE A 52 0.94 -3.16 3.42
N ASP A 53 -0.17 -2.84 2.76
CA ASP A 53 -1.45 -3.54 2.99
C ASP A 53 -1.33 -5.04 2.71
N THR A 54 -0.67 -5.39 1.60
CA THR A 54 -0.45 -6.79 1.22
C THR A 54 0.41 -7.53 2.26
N LEU A 55 1.52 -6.92 2.69
CA LEU A 55 2.43 -7.54 3.65
C LEU A 55 1.81 -7.63 5.05
N ALA A 56 1.06 -6.61 5.47
CA ALA A 56 0.33 -6.61 6.73
C ALA A 56 -0.76 -7.69 6.73
N MET A 57 -1.47 -7.88 5.61
CA MET A 57 -2.46 -8.96 5.49
C MET A 57 -1.81 -10.35 5.57
N ILE A 58 -0.68 -10.55 4.89
CA ILE A 58 0.08 -11.81 4.98
C ILE A 58 0.50 -12.07 6.43
N GLU A 59 0.98 -11.04 7.12
CA GLU A 59 1.42 -11.15 8.51
C GLU A 59 0.24 -11.49 9.45
N LEU A 60 -0.89 -10.82 9.28
CA LEU A 60 -2.11 -11.13 10.04
C LEU A 60 -2.60 -12.56 9.79
N ASN A 61 -2.53 -13.04 8.56
CA ASN A 61 -2.89 -14.42 8.22
C ASN A 61 -1.92 -15.44 8.83
N ASN A 62 -0.62 -15.10 8.91
CA ASN A 62 0.36 -15.95 9.60
C ASN A 62 0.07 -16.05 11.10
N ILE A 63 -0.26 -14.90 11.72
CA ILE A 63 -0.67 -14.84 13.13
C ILE A 63 -1.95 -15.65 13.34
N GLU A 64 -2.96 -15.46 12.48
CA GLU A 64 -4.20 -16.24 12.52
C GLU A 64 -3.93 -17.75 12.43
N ALA A 65 -3.11 -18.18 11.47
CA ALA A 65 -2.75 -19.59 11.31
C ALA A 65 -2.03 -20.15 12.55
N SER A 66 -1.20 -19.33 13.21
CA SER A 66 -0.54 -19.69 14.47
C SER A 66 -1.56 -19.86 15.62
N ILE A 67 -2.48 -18.92 15.77
CA ILE A 67 -3.56 -18.97 16.77
C ILE A 67 -4.41 -20.23 16.58
N ARG A 68 -4.82 -20.52 15.34
CA ARG A 68 -5.61 -21.71 15.01
C ARG A 68 -4.86 -23.01 15.33
N LYS A 69 -3.56 -23.07 15.05
CA LYS A 69 -2.72 -24.27 15.32
C LYS A 69 -2.49 -24.52 16.80
N HIS A 70 -2.19 -23.47 17.56
CA HIS A 70 -1.79 -23.62 18.96
C HIS A 70 -2.96 -23.55 19.94
N LYS A 71 -4.18 -23.22 19.48
CA LYS A 71 -5.42 -23.05 20.26
C LYS A 71 -5.28 -22.14 21.49
N THR A 72 -4.14 -21.46 21.65
CA THR A 72 -3.77 -20.67 22.82
C THR A 72 -3.46 -19.28 22.35
N LEU A 73 -4.18 -18.31 22.93
CA LEU A 73 -3.85 -16.91 22.77
C LEU A 73 -2.71 -16.62 23.75
N SER A 74 -1.46 -16.73 23.30
CA SER A 74 -0.38 -16.21 24.12
C SER A 74 -0.57 -14.70 24.24
N THR A 75 -0.39 -14.15 25.42
CA THR A 75 -0.44 -12.70 25.67
C THR A 75 0.67 -11.94 24.94
N ASP A 76 1.54 -12.64 24.21
CA ASP A 76 2.71 -12.11 23.52
C ASP A 76 2.61 -12.32 21.99
N ILE A 77 1.43 -12.07 21.42
CA ILE A 77 1.29 -12.02 19.96
C ILE A 77 2.09 -10.82 19.46
N LYS A 78 3.21 -11.11 18.80
CA LYS A 78 4.09 -10.13 18.17
C LYS A 78 4.07 -10.33 16.67
N VAL A 79 4.25 -9.22 15.95
CA VAL A 79 4.64 -9.28 14.53
C VAL A 79 6.03 -9.87 14.44
N SER A 80 6.30 -10.52 13.32
CA SER A 80 7.60 -11.08 12.99
C SER A 80 8.70 -10.01 12.91
N GLU A 81 9.92 -10.43 13.20
CA GLU A 81 11.12 -9.57 13.23
C GLU A 81 11.34 -8.84 11.90
N TRP A 82 11.19 -9.54 10.78
CA TRP A 82 11.34 -8.94 9.45
C TRP A 82 10.31 -7.83 9.18
N PHE A 83 9.10 -7.97 9.72
CA PHE A 83 8.04 -6.98 9.55
C PHE A 83 8.32 -5.76 10.44
N SER A 84 8.74 -5.98 11.69
CA SER A 84 9.13 -4.89 12.60
C SER A 84 10.36 -4.13 12.13
N ASP A 85 11.34 -4.79 11.53
CA ASP A 85 12.53 -4.13 10.97
C ASP A 85 12.17 -3.21 9.81
N ARG A 86 11.21 -3.66 8.98
CA ARG A 86 10.79 -2.90 7.78
C ARG A 86 9.81 -1.79 8.09
N TYR A 87 8.94 -2.01 9.08
CA TYR A 87 7.89 -1.09 9.51
C TYR A 87 7.96 -0.90 11.02
N SER A 88 9.04 -0.28 11.49
CA SER A 88 9.32 -0.04 12.91
C SER A 88 8.23 0.73 13.65
N GLU A 89 7.50 1.56 12.92
CA GLU A 89 6.40 2.37 13.41
C GLU A 89 5.07 1.61 13.49
N ALA A 90 4.97 0.43 12.88
CA ALA A 90 3.74 -0.34 12.83
C ALA A 90 3.45 -1.00 14.18
N ARG A 91 2.18 -0.99 14.58
CA ARG A 91 1.71 -1.55 15.85
C ARG A 91 0.61 -2.57 15.60
N LEU A 92 0.70 -3.70 16.29
CA LEU A 92 -0.35 -4.69 16.35
C LEU A 92 -1.28 -4.36 17.53
N ALA A 93 -2.58 -4.32 17.25
CA ALA A 93 -3.63 -4.24 18.25
C ALA A 93 -4.49 -5.51 18.16
N VAL A 94 -4.83 -6.06 19.33
CA VAL A 94 -5.70 -7.22 19.48
C VAL A 94 -6.91 -6.77 20.28
N GLU A 95 -8.07 -6.74 19.64
CA GLU A 95 -9.32 -6.28 20.24
C GLU A 95 -10.30 -7.47 20.30
N PRO A 96 -10.90 -7.79 21.47
CA PRO A 96 -12.02 -8.71 21.52
C PRO A 96 -13.21 -8.11 20.76
N LEU A 97 -13.86 -8.93 19.94
CA LEU A 97 -15.07 -8.51 19.23
C LEU A 97 -16.23 -8.52 20.24
N PRO A 98 -17.04 -7.45 20.30
CA PRO A 98 -18.23 -7.46 21.14
C PRO A 98 -19.19 -8.56 20.67
N GLU A 99 -19.74 -9.32 21.61
CA GLU A 99 -20.75 -10.34 21.34
C GLU A 99 -21.94 -9.69 20.62
N PRO A 100 -22.41 -10.24 19.49
CA PRO A 100 -23.58 -9.70 18.80
C PRO A 100 -24.83 -9.88 19.68
N GLU A 101 -25.65 -8.83 19.85
CA GLU A 101 -26.90 -8.89 20.63
C GLU A 101 -27.90 -9.96 20.11
N ASP A 102 -27.76 -10.36 18.83
CA ASP A 102 -28.62 -11.34 18.13
C ASP A 102 -27.88 -12.66 17.79
N ALA A 103 -26.68 -12.90 18.31
CA ALA A 103 -25.98 -14.15 18.03
C ALA A 103 -26.61 -15.32 18.79
N THR A 104 -27.17 -16.26 18.04
CA THR A 104 -27.28 -17.67 18.43
C THR A 104 -25.99 -18.06 19.17
N LYS A 105 -26.12 -18.69 20.34
CA LYS A 105 -25.08 -18.95 21.37
C LYS A 105 -23.81 -19.71 20.91
N ASP A 106 -23.63 -19.90 19.61
CA ASP A 106 -22.61 -20.73 18.99
C ASP A 106 -21.48 -19.91 18.33
N ILE A 107 -21.54 -18.56 18.32
CA ILE A 107 -20.47 -17.71 17.78
C ILE A 107 -19.56 -17.25 18.93
N LEU A 108 -18.52 -18.05 19.17
CA LEU A 108 -17.45 -17.86 20.16
C LEU A 108 -16.65 -16.57 19.98
N ASP A 109 -16.06 -16.11 21.09
CA ASP A 109 -15.03 -15.07 21.26
C ASP A 109 -14.24 -14.76 19.98
N GLY A 110 -14.75 -13.81 19.19
CA GLY A 110 -14.04 -13.28 18.04
C GLY A 110 -12.91 -12.37 18.49
N LEU A 111 -11.76 -12.42 17.81
CA LEU A 111 -10.66 -11.49 18.02
C LEU A 111 -10.38 -10.73 16.74
N ARG A 112 -10.36 -9.40 16.83
CA ARG A 112 -9.91 -8.53 15.75
C ARG A 112 -8.43 -8.26 15.93
N LEU A 113 -7.63 -8.77 15.02
CA LEU A 113 -6.23 -8.41 14.87
C LEU A 113 -6.13 -7.22 13.92
N THR A 114 -5.40 -6.18 14.32
CA THR A 114 -5.21 -4.98 13.51
C THR A 114 -3.75 -4.59 13.49
N ILE A 115 -3.15 -4.48 12.30
CA ILE A 115 -1.87 -3.80 12.12
C ILE A 115 -2.14 -2.37 11.68
N ARG A 116 -1.65 -1.40 12.45
CA ARG A 116 -1.75 0.02 12.15
C ARG A 116 -0.37 0.61 11.94
N ARG A 117 -0.23 1.40 10.88
CA ARG A 117 0.95 2.23 10.62
C ARG A 117 0.55 3.69 10.71
N PRO A 118 1.08 4.45 11.69
CA PRO A 118 0.71 5.84 11.88
C PRO A 118 1.08 6.67 10.66
N GLN A 119 0.37 7.78 10.49
CA GLN A 119 0.63 8.75 9.45
C GLN A 119 2.11 9.17 9.46
N ALA A 120 2.78 9.02 8.32
CA ALA A 120 4.13 9.49 8.08
C ALA A 120 4.11 10.49 6.91
N GLU A 121 5.09 11.39 6.86
CA GLU A 121 5.16 12.51 5.91
C GLU A 121 4.63 12.16 4.51
N PHE A 122 3.50 12.77 4.13
CA PHE A 122 2.80 12.57 2.85
C PHE A 122 2.17 11.19 2.57
N MET A 123 2.03 10.31 3.57
CA MET A 123 1.20 9.10 3.52
C MET A 123 0.10 9.16 4.58
N PRO A 124 -1.13 8.76 4.26
CA PRO A 124 -2.20 8.67 5.26
C PRO A 124 -1.92 7.54 6.27
N ASP A 125 -2.63 7.57 7.39
CA ASP A 125 -2.68 6.47 8.35
C ASP A 125 -3.19 5.20 7.64
N GLN A 126 -2.51 4.08 7.86
CA GLN A 126 -2.87 2.80 7.24
C GLN A 126 -3.29 1.81 8.31
N LYS A 127 -4.41 1.11 8.05
CA LYS A 127 -4.99 0.13 8.97
C LYS A 127 -5.42 -1.10 8.18
N VAL A 128 -4.90 -2.27 8.57
CA VAL A 128 -5.34 -3.57 8.06
C VAL A 128 -5.81 -4.40 9.24
N SER A 129 -6.95 -5.07 9.10
CA SER A 129 -7.52 -5.88 10.16
C SER A 129 -8.10 -7.19 9.65
N VAL A 130 -7.96 -8.23 10.45
CA VAL A 130 -8.55 -9.56 10.24
C VAL A 130 -9.31 -9.96 11.49
N VAL A 131 -10.45 -10.61 11.32
CA VAL A 131 -11.23 -11.18 12.43
C VAL A 131 -10.97 -12.68 12.46
N VAL A 132 -10.53 -13.16 13.62
CA VAL A 132 -10.26 -14.57 13.89
C VAL A 132 -11.35 -15.08 14.81
N TRP A 133 -12.04 -16.12 14.39
CA TRP A 133 -13.04 -16.83 15.19
C TRP A 133 -12.40 -18.06 15.82
N ARG A 134 -12.75 -18.35 17.09
CA ARG A 134 -12.33 -19.58 17.76
C ARG A 134 -13.35 -20.68 17.45
N GLU A 135 -12.90 -21.82 16.96
CA GLU A 135 -13.74 -23.02 16.80
C GLU A 135 -13.79 -23.81 18.12
N GLU A 136 -14.93 -24.41 18.43
CA GLU A 136 -15.15 -25.19 19.65
C GLU A 136 -14.26 -26.46 19.68
N GLY A 137 -13.66 -26.77 20.83
CA GLY A 137 -13.13 -28.09 21.13
C GLY A 137 -11.69 -28.14 21.64
N GLU A 138 -11.47 -27.88 22.94
CA GLU A 138 -10.97 -28.87 23.91
C GLU A 138 -10.93 -28.26 25.31
N PRO A 139 -11.43 -28.97 26.34
CA PRO A 139 -11.42 -28.46 27.71
C PRO A 139 -9.99 -28.21 28.18
N THR A 140 -9.78 -27.07 28.81
CA THR A 140 -8.61 -26.79 29.66
C THR A 140 -8.41 -27.91 30.69
N PRO A 141 -7.19 -28.46 30.86
CA PRO A 141 -6.91 -29.40 31.94
C PRO A 141 -7.08 -28.77 33.32
#